data_AF-A0A386ZGR4-F1
#
_entry.id   AF-A0A386ZGR4-F1
#
_cell.length_a   1.000
_cell.length_b   1.000
_cell.length_c   1.000
_cell.angle_alpha   90.00
_cell.angle_beta   90.00
_cell.angle_gamma   90.00
#
_symmetry.space_group_name_H-M   'P 1'
#
loop_
_entity.id
_entity.type
_entity.pdbx_description
1 polymer ?
#
loop_
_entity_poly.entity_id
_entity_poly.type
_entity_poly.pdbx_seq_one_letter_code
_entity_poly.pdbx_strand_id
1 'polypeptide(L)' 'MSNPLVFDHSELPVMTIEYAHLIMQRHRNCLVSVCAVKNQAKRRLIECGALVPADAPHIGS' A
#
# COMPACT_ATOMS: atom_id res chain seq x y z
N MET A 1 19.39 10.76 -10.97
CA MET A 1 17.96 10.55 -11.29
C MET A 1 17.18 10.53 -9.97
N SER A 2 16.60 11.66 -9.58
CA SER A 2 15.81 11.76 -8.34
C SER A 2 14.50 11.01 -8.56
N ASN A 3 14.24 9.94 -7.79
CA ASN A 3 13.05 9.10 -7.95
C ASN A 3 11.84 9.84 -7.33
N PRO A 4 10.95 10.46 -8.11
CA PRO A 4 9.93 11.39 -7.59
C PRO A 4 8.90 10.69 -6.69
N LEU A 5 8.79 9.36 -6.79
CA LEU A 5 7.79 8.54 -6.12
C LEU A 5 8.04 8.33 -4.62
N VAL A 6 9.17 8.80 -4.07
CA VAL A 6 9.45 8.70 -2.63
C VAL A 6 8.77 9.82 -1.85
N PHE A 7 8.56 10.99 -2.47
CA PHE A 7 8.05 12.19 -1.80
C PHE A 7 6.58 12.49 -2.11
N ASP A 8 6.02 11.89 -3.18
CA ASP A 8 4.59 12.02 -3.44
C ASP A 8 3.80 11.04 -2.58
N HIS A 9 2.93 11.59 -1.75
CA HIS A 9 2.06 10.85 -0.85
C HIS A 9 0.61 10.79 -1.34
N SER A 10 0.31 11.39 -2.49
CA SER A 10 -1.02 11.49 -3.09
C SER A 10 -1.41 10.18 -3.77
N GLU A 11 -2.71 9.86 -3.78
CA GLU A 11 -3.21 8.68 -4.49
C GLU A 11 -2.91 8.75 -6.00
N LEU A 12 -2.63 7.59 -6.59
CA LEU A 12 -2.45 7.47 -8.02
C LEU A 12 -3.81 7.27 -8.72
N PRO A 13 -4.03 7.82 -9.93
CA PRO A 13 -5.24 7.56 -10.69
C PRO A 13 -5.48 6.08 -10.99
N VAL A 14 -4.40 5.31 -11.17
CA VAL A 14 -4.45 3.85 -11.41
C VAL A 14 -3.41 3.17 -10.53
N MET A 15 -3.86 2.19 -9.74
CA MET A 15 -3.01 1.39 -8.86
C MET A 15 -2.94 -0.05 -9.36
N THR A 16 -1.84 -0.41 -10.03
CA THR A 16 -1.59 -1.82 -10.38
C THR A 16 -1.04 -2.59 -9.17
N ILE A 17 -1.09 -3.92 -9.22
CA ILE A 17 -0.56 -4.78 -8.14
C ILE A 17 0.95 -4.57 -7.98
N GLU A 18 1.69 -4.49 -9.08
CA GLU A 18 3.14 -4.24 -9.08
C GLU A 18 3.49 -2.89 -8.44
N TYR A 19 2.76 -1.83 -8.82
CA TYR A 19 2.94 -0.51 -8.21
C TYR A 19 2.61 -0.53 -6.72
N ALA A 20 1.56 -1.24 -6.30
CA ALA A 20 1.21 -1.37 -4.89
C ALA A 20 2.35 -2.00 -4.08
N HIS A 21 2.98 -3.08 -4.58
CA HIS A 21 4.15 -3.68 -3.94
C HIS A 21 5.35 -2.71 -3.91
N LEU A 22 5.61 -1.97 -4.99
CA LEU A 22 6.71 -0.99 -5.03
C LEU A 22 6.48 0.17 -4.05
N ILE A 23 5.26 0.68 -3.95
CA ILE A 23 4.88 1.75 -3.02
C ILE A 23 5.06 1.27 -1.58
N MET A 24 4.59 0.07 -1.24
CA MET A 24 4.77 -0.50 0.11
C MET A 24 6.26 -0.62 0.48
N GLN A 25 7.12 -0.94 -0.49
CA GLN A 25 8.57 -1.03 -0.30
C GLN A 25 9.27 0.33 -0.23
N ARG A 26 8.80 1.34 -0.96
CA ARG A 26 9.42 2.68 -0.99
C ARG A 26 8.97 3.55 0.17
N HIS A 27 7.68 3.49 0.51
CA HIS A 27 7.07 4.23 1.62
C HIS A 27 7.18 3.48 2.96
N ARG A 28 8.22 2.66 3.16
CA ARG A 28 8.38 1.84 4.39
C ARG A 28 8.26 2.68 5.67
N ASN A 29 8.85 3.88 5.66
CA ASN A 29 8.88 4.78 6.81
C ASN A 29 7.59 5.61 7.00
N CYS A 30 6.66 5.58 6.04
CA CYS A 30 5.40 6.29 6.16
C CYS A 30 4.39 5.48 6.97
N LEU A 31 3.60 6.15 7.81
CA LEU A 31 2.45 5.52 8.44
C LEU A 31 1.33 5.34 7.41
N VAL A 32 0.74 4.14 7.34
CA VAL A 32 -0.35 3.82 6.39
C VAL A 32 -1.58 4.69 6.65
N SER A 33 -1.84 5.06 7.91
CA SER A 33 -2.96 5.93 8.28
C SER A 33 -2.82 7.37 7.77
N VAL A 34 -1.61 7.81 7.44
CA VAL A 34 -1.30 9.19 7.05
C VAL A 34 -0.93 9.31 5.57
N CYS A 35 -0.22 8.32 5.02
CA CYS A 35 0.23 8.34 3.62
C CYS A 35 -0.84 7.73 2.71
N ALA A 36 -1.52 8.59 1.91
CA ALA A 36 -2.65 8.18 1.09
C ALA A 36 -2.24 7.15 0.03
N VAL A 37 -1.13 7.36 -0.68
CA VAL A 37 -0.62 6.40 -1.68
C VAL A 37 -0.27 5.03 -1.07
N LYS A 38 0.24 5.01 0.17
CA LYS A 38 0.53 3.76 0.89
C LYS A 38 -0.75 3.07 1.36
N ASN A 39 -1.75 3.83 1.79
CA ASN A 39 -3.08 3.30 2.12
C ASN A 39 -3.74 2.68 0.88
N GLN A 40 -3.74 3.40 -0.24
CA GLN A 40 -4.25 2.93 -1.53
C GLN A 40 -3.55 1.63 -1.97
N ALA A 41 -2.21 1.58 -1.86
CA ALA A 41 -1.44 0.36 -2.15
C ALA A 41 -1.84 -0.81 -1.24
N LYS A 42 -1.97 -0.59 0.08
CA LYS A 42 -2.43 -1.61 1.03
C LYS A 42 -3.81 -2.14 0.64
N ARG A 43 -4.77 -1.25 0.36
CA ARG A 43 -6.13 -1.62 -0.07
C ARG A 43 -6.10 -2.46 -1.33
N ARG A 44 -5.31 -2.07 -2.34
CA ARG A 44 -5.18 -2.81 -3.59
C ARG A 44 -4.66 -4.23 -3.38
N LEU A 45 -3.68 -4.41 -2.49
CA LEU A 45 -3.13 -5.73 -2.16
C LEU A 45 -4.12 -6.60 -1.39
N ILE A 46 -4.98 -6.00 -0.56
CA ILE A 46 -6.09 -6.72 0.10
C ILE A 46 -7.11 -7.19 -0.93
N GLU A 47 -7.55 -6.30 -1.83
CA GLU A 47 -8.55 -6.61 -2.86
C GLU A 47 -8.12 -7.75 -3.79
N CYS A 48 -6.82 -7.86 -4.10
CA CYS A 48 -6.30 -8.96 -4.91
C CYS A 48 -5.85 -10.19 -4.10
N GLY A 49 -6.08 -10.21 -2.78
CA GLY A 49 -5.72 -11.33 -1.91
C GLY A 49 -4.22 -11.49 -1.63
N ALA A 50 -3.41 -10.51 -1.99
CA ALA A 50 -1.96 -10.51 -1.74
C ALA A 50 -1.59 -10.04 -0.32
N LEU A 51 -2.55 -9.48 0.42
CA LEU A 51 -2.39 -9.09 1.82
C LEU A 51 -3.68 -9.40 2.60
N VAL A 52 -3.56 -10.02 3.77
CA VAL A 52 -4.71 -10.21 4.67
C VAL A 52 -4.86 -8.97 5.57
N PRO A 53 -6.07 -8.41 5.73
CA PRO A 53 -6.29 -7.32 6.69
C PRO A 53 -5.87 -7.74 8.10
N ALA A 54 -5.14 -6.88 8.81
CA ALA A 54 -4.67 -7.18 10.16
C ALA A 54 -5.81 -7.39 11.17
N ASP A 55 -6.97 -6.76 10.91
CA ASP A 55 -8.18 -6.87 11.73
C ASP A 55 -9.08 -8.04 11.32
N ALA A 56 -8.65 -8.87 10.36
CA ALA A 56 -9.38 -10.09 10.04
C ALA A 56 -9.40 -10.97 11.30
N PRO A 57 -10.59 -11.41 11.76
CA PRO A 57 -10.68 -12.34 12.86
C PRO A 57 -9.85 -13.58 12.53
N HIS A 58 -8.78 -13.81 13.28
CA HIS A 58 -8.08 -15.09 13.27
C HIS A 58 -8.98 -16.06 14.05
N ILE A 59 -10.06 -16.53 13.41
CA ILE A 59 -10.87 -17.63 13.94
C ILE A 59 -10.01 -18.88 13.78
N GLY A 60 -9.15 -19.14 14.77
CA GLY A 60 -8.42 -20.39 14.90
C GLY A 60 -9.37 -21.48 15.39
N SER A 61 -9.43 -22.57 14.63
CA SER A 61 -10.08 -23.84 14.97
C SER A 61 -9.26 -24.66 15.96
#